data_AF-K9XNY3-F1
#
_entry.id   AF-K9XNY3-F1
#
_cell.length_a   1.000
_cell.length_b   1.000
_cell.length_c   1.000
_cell.angle_alpha   90.00
_cell.angle_beta   90.00
_cell.angle_gamma   90.00
#
_symmetry.space_group_name_H-M   'P 1'
#
loop_
_entity.id
_entity.type
_entity.pdbx_description
1 polymer ?
#
loop_
_entity_poly.entity_id
_entity_poly.type
_entity_poly.pdbx_seq_one_letter_code
_entity_poly.pdbx_strand_id
1 'polypeptide(L)' 'MITVKAFWRNNALPAQKIKIAVAFNDFFGGGVTDDNGEIDFDLEPGHGQIFYRGCPIYIGKIDEIITIHI' A
#
# COMPACT_ATOMS: atom_id res chain seq x y z
N MET A 1 -2.60 12.17 -4.98
CA MET A 1 -3.11 11.26 -3.95
C MET A 1 -3.02 9.83 -4.48
N ILE A 2 -2.60 8.89 -3.64
CA ILE A 2 -2.52 7.47 -3.96
C ILE A 2 -3.30 6.69 -2.92
N THR A 3 -4.14 5.75 -3.36
CA THR A 3 -4.83 4.80 -2.48
C THR A 3 -4.24 3.41 -2.66
N VAL A 4 -3.79 2.81 -1.56
CA VAL A 4 -3.38 1.40 -1.53
C VAL A 4 -4.52 0.57 -0.97
N LYS A 5 -5.00 -0.41 -1.74
CA LYS A 5 -6.00 -1.40 -1.32
C LYS A 5 -5.33 -2.72 -1.04
N ALA A 6 -5.40 -3.20 0.20
CA ALA A 6 -4.74 -4.43 0.63
C ALA A 6 -5.74 -5.54 0.92
N PHE A 7 -5.46 -6.73 0.38
CA PHE A 7 -6.26 -7.95 0.60
C PHE A 7 -5.38 -9.10 1.05
N TRP A 8 -5.91 -9.96 1.91
CA TRP A 8 -5.22 -11.20 2.29
C TRP A 8 -5.27 -12.20 1.13
N ARG A 9 -4.10 -12.78 0.78
CA ARG A 9 -3.99 -13.77 -0.29
C ARG A 9 -4.84 -15.02 -0.08
N ASN A 10 -5.08 -15.40 1.18
CA ASN A 10 -5.72 -16.66 1.53
C ASN A 10 -7.24 -16.65 1.37
N ASN A 11 -7.90 -15.50 1.53
CA ASN A 11 -9.35 -15.40 1.55
C ASN A 11 -9.92 -14.21 0.76
N ALA A 12 -9.04 -13.40 0.13
CA ALA A 12 -9.41 -12.19 -0.59
C ALA A 12 -10.22 -11.19 0.23
N LEU A 13 -10.19 -11.28 1.57
CA LEU A 13 -10.80 -10.31 2.45
C LEU A 13 -9.88 -9.10 2.61
N PRO A 14 -10.46 -7.90 2.84
CA PRO A 14 -9.69 -6.72 3.16
C PRO A 14 -8.71 -6.95 4.30
N ALA A 15 -7.47 -6.49 4.12
CA ALA A 15 -6.48 -6.49 5.17
C ALA A 15 -6.66 -5.26 6.06
N GLN A 16 -7.52 -5.40 7.07
CA GLN A 16 -7.93 -4.31 7.96
C GLN A 16 -6.91 -4.06 9.08
N LYS A 17 -6.77 -2.79 9.49
CA LYS A 17 -5.96 -2.36 10.65
C LYS A 17 -4.50 -2.84 10.61
N ILE A 18 -3.91 -2.96 9.43
CA ILE A 18 -2.50 -3.35 9.27
C ILE A 18 -1.64 -2.18 8.82
N LYS A 19 -0.35 -2.24 9.18
CA LYS A 19 0.63 -1.24 8.75
C LYS A 19 1.13 -1.54 7.34
N ILE A 20 0.96 -0.57 6.45
CA ILE A 20 1.53 -0.53 5.11
C ILE A 20 2.48 0.67 5.03
N ALA A 21 3.61 0.49 4.35
CA ALA A 21 4.51 1.59 4.03
C ALA A 21 4.72 1.69 2.51
N VAL A 22 4.92 2.90 2.03
CA VAL A 22 5.23 3.22 0.64
C VAL A 22 6.56 3.98 0.58
N ALA A 23 7.38 3.67 -0.41
CA ALA A 23 8.62 4.36 -0.70
C ALA A 23 8.64 4.83 -2.15
N PHE A 24 8.95 6.11 -2.33
CA PHE A 24 9.32 6.73 -3.61
C PHE A 24 10.75 7.28 -3.46
N ASN A 25 11.41 7.66 -4.56
CA ASN A 25 12.84 8.04 -4.55
C ASN A 25 13.26 8.99 -3.41
N ASP A 26 12.42 9.99 -3.09
CA ASP A 26 12.71 10.98 -2.05
C ASP A 26 11.70 10.96 -0.88
N PHE A 27 10.85 9.93 -0.81
CA PHE A 27 9.80 9.85 0.21
C PHE A 27 9.69 8.44 0.80
N PHE A 28 9.58 8.37 2.12
CA PHE A 28 9.20 7.15 2.82
C PHE A 28 8.10 7.48 3.83
N GLY A 29 6.97 6.80 3.72
CA GLY A 29 5.82 7.01 4.58
C GLY A 29 5.05 5.73 4.82
N GLY A 30 4.19 5.73 5.83
CA GLY A 30 3.36 4.59 6.12
C GLY A 30 2.18 4.97 7.00
N GLY A 31 1.20 4.09 7.03
CA GLY A 31 0.04 4.24 7.90
C GLY A 31 -0.69 2.91 8.06
N VAL A 32 -1.88 2.99 8.62
CA VAL A 32 -2.71 1.84 8.95
C VAL A 32 -3.92 1.80 8.04
N THR A 33 -4.21 0.63 7.47
CA THR A 33 -5.41 0.44 6.64
C THR A 33 -6.71 0.57 7.44
N ASP A 34 -7.74 1.07 6.79
CA ASP A 34 -9.10 1.18 7.33
C ASP A 34 -9.84 -0.17 7.36
N ASP A 35 -11.15 -0.14 7.60
CA ASP A 35 -12.00 -1.35 7.63
C ASP A 35 -12.29 -1.92 6.23
N ASN A 36 -11.93 -1.20 5.17
CA ASN A 36 -11.98 -1.66 3.78
C ASN A 36 -10.61 -2.13 3.27
N GLY A 37 -9.58 -2.15 4.14
CA GLY A 37 -8.22 -2.50 3.75
C GLY A 37 -7.54 -1.40 2.93
N GLU A 38 -8.04 -0.17 2.99
CA GLU A 38 -7.57 0.96 2.20
C GLU A 38 -6.74 1.91 3.06
N ILE A 39 -5.76 2.55 2.42
CA ILE A 39 -5.02 3.65 3.00
C ILE A 39 -4.68 4.67 1.91
N ASP A 40 -4.93 5.93 2.23
CA ASP A 40 -4.60 7.06 1.36
C ASP A 40 -3.28 7.71 1.77
N PHE A 41 -2.49 8.03 0.76
CA PHE A 41 -1.26 8.80 0.88
C PHE A 41 -1.40 10.07 0.06
N ASP A 42 -1.12 11.21 0.70
CA ASP A 42 -1.07 12.50 0.02
C ASP A 42 0.25 12.66 -0.75
N LEU A 43 0.38 11.85 -1.80
CA LEU A 43 1.57 11.74 -2.66
C LEU A 43 1.15 11.76 -4.13
N GLU A 44 2.07 12.14 -5.00
CA GLU A 44 1.90 12.03 -6.46
C GLU A 44 2.21 10.61 -6.95
N PRO A 45 1.44 10.07 -7.90
CA PRO A 45 1.72 8.79 -8.55
C PRO A 45 3.13 8.73 -9.16
N GLY A 46 3.74 7.54 -9.16
CA GLY A 46 5.12 7.39 -9.64
C GLY A 46 5.66 5.98 -9.48
N HIS A 47 6.95 5.79 -9.77
CA HIS A 47 7.63 4.52 -9.48
C HIS A 47 8.02 4.45 -8.02
N GLY A 48 7.68 3.33 -7.37
CA GLY A 48 7.92 3.14 -5.95
C GLY A 48 7.83 1.68 -5.51
N GLN A 49 7.84 1.51 -4.19
CA GLN A 49 7.79 0.22 -3.52
C GLN A 49 6.75 0.26 -2.40
N ILE A 50 6.08 -0.87 -2.17
CA ILE A 50 5.15 -1.04 -1.05
C ILE A 50 5.67 -2.13 -0.14
N PHE A 51 5.58 -1.91 1.17
CA PHE A 51 6.10 -2.79 2.19
C PHE A 51 5.01 -3.23 3.15
N TYR A 52 5.09 -4.50 3.55
CA TYR A 52 4.32 -5.07 4.65
C TYR A 52 5.29 -5.78 5.60
N ARG A 53 5.21 -5.47 6.90
CA ARG A 53 6.14 -5.97 7.94
C ARG A 53 7.63 -5.76 7.60
N GLY A 54 7.95 -4.68 6.89
CA GLY A 54 9.32 -4.34 6.48
C GLY A 54 9.82 -5.09 5.23
N CYS A 55 9.03 -6.01 4.68
CA CYS A 55 9.37 -6.72 3.44
C CYS A 55 8.72 -6.01 2.23
N PRO A 56 9.44 -5.80 1.12
CA PRO A 56 8.85 -5.28 -0.10
C PRO A 56 7.90 -6.33 -0.68
N ILE A 57 6.64 -5.94 -0.90
CA ILE A 57 5.59 -6.78 -1.48
C ILE A 57 5.21 -6.36 -2.90
N TYR A 58 5.59 -5.14 -3.29
CA TYR A 58 5.37 -4.58 -4.61
C TYR A 58 6.50 -3.63 -4.98
N ILE A 59 6.93 -3.66 -6.24
CA ILE A 59 7.90 -2.75 -6.84
C ILE A 59 7.40 -2.42 -8.25
N GLY A 60 7.21 -1.14 -8.57
CA GLY A 60 6.72 -0.74 -9.88
C GLY A 60 6.05 0.63 -9.89
N LYS A 61 5.25 0.86 -10.93
CA LYS A 61 4.47 2.09 -11.07
C LYS A 61 3.24 2.03 -10.17
N ILE A 62 3.15 2.97 -9.24
CA ILE A 62 2.02 3.18 -8.35
C ILE A 62 1.19 4.33 -8.93
N ASP A 63 0.06 3.97 -9.53
CA ASP A 63 -0.94 4.91 -10.04
C ASP A 63 -1.82 5.45 -8.88
N GLU A 64 -2.87 6.20 -9.20
CA GLU A 64 -3.81 6.78 -8.21
C GLU A 64 -4.40 5.71 -7.27
N ILE A 65 -4.62 4.50 -7.75
CA ILE A 65 -5.11 3.36 -6.96
C ILE A 65 -4.29 2.14 -7.30
N ILE A 66 -3.80 1.44 -6.27
CA ILE A 66 -3.10 0.16 -6.42
C ILE A 66 -3.68 -0.90 -5.50
N THR A 67 -3.90 -2.09 -6.05
CA THR A 67 -4.34 -3.26 -5.28
C THR A 67 -3.16 -4.18 -5.03
N ILE A 68 -2.92 -4.52 -3.77
CA ILE A 68 -1.88 -5.44 -3.33
C ILE A 68 -2.49 -6.63 -2.59
N HIS A 69 -1.83 -7.79 -2.72
CA HIS A 69 -2.19 -9.00 -2.00
C HIS A 69 -1.04 -9.41 -1.09
N ILE A 70 -1.35 -9.56 0.20
CA ILE A 70 -0.39 -9.86 1.27
C ILE A 70 -0.63 -11.21 1.94
#